data_AF-A0A1F9HY01-F1
#
_entry.id   AF-A0A1F9HY01-F1
#
_cell.length_a   1.000
_cell.length_b   1.000
_cell.length_c   1.000
_cell.angle_alpha   90.00
_cell.angle_beta   90.00
_cell.angle_gamma   90.00
#
_symmetry.space_group_name_H-M   'P 1'
#
loop_
_entity.id
_entity.type
_entity.pdbx_description
1 polymer ?
#
loop_
_entity_poly.entity_id
_entity_poly.type
_entity_poly.pdbx_seq_one_letter_code
_entity_poly.pdbx_strand_id
1 'polypeptide(L)'
;MILKWLQTVIRGTRDQNHLNLQPPNQAPLIDVAHEVLSKEALERKLALQVFEKYGTPLLQKQERKIKIRTKIKSLLRIPLTPDEKSDLVDEITERFAEAAEADPFYQRMFGENSKR
;
A
#
# COMPACT_ATOMS: atom_id res chain seq x y z
N MET A 1 -5.88 -7.25 -29.18
CA MET A 1 -6.70 -6.03 -29.39
C MET A 1 -6.56 -4.97 -28.29
N ILE A 2 -6.14 -5.33 -27.06
CA ILE A 2 -6.03 -4.40 -25.92
C ILE A 2 -4.88 -3.37 -26.09
N LEU A 3 -3.79 -3.72 -26.78
CA LEU A 3 -2.62 -2.86 -26.97
C LEU A 3 -2.90 -1.58 -27.78
N LYS A 4 -3.89 -1.60 -28.70
CA LYS A 4 -4.24 -0.42 -29.50
C LYS A 4 -4.94 0.65 -28.66
N TRP A 5 -5.69 0.25 -27.62
CA TRP A 5 -6.44 1.16 -26.77
C TRP A 5 -5.52 1.98 -25.85
N LEU A 6 -4.46 1.34 -25.33
CA LEU A 6 -3.47 2.00 -24.47
C LEU A 6 -2.66 3.07 -25.23
N GLN A 7 -2.38 2.85 -26.51
CA GLN A 7 -1.65 3.82 -27.35
C GLN A 7 -2.45 5.09 -27.64
N THR A 8 -3.78 5.00 -27.72
CA THR A 8 -4.67 6.18 -27.90
C THR A 8 -4.68 7.08 -26.66
N VAL A 9 -4.63 6.51 -25.45
CA VAL A 9 -4.59 7.30 -24.20
C VAL A 9 -3.26 8.02 -24.03
N ILE A 10 -2.15 7.38 -24.42
CA ILE A 10 -0.81 7.95 -24.31
C ILE A 10 -0.54 9.01 -25.40
N ARG A 11 -1.17 8.91 -26.57
CA ARG A 11 -1.05 9.93 -27.64
C ARG A 11 -1.95 11.14 -27.44
N GLY A 12 -3.08 11.01 -26.74
CA GLY A 12 -4.03 12.11 -26.51
C GLY A 12 -3.51 13.24 -25.61
N THR A 13 -2.39 13.05 -24.91
CA THR A 13 -1.82 14.02 -23.97
C THR A 13 -0.66 14.84 -24.52
N ARG A 14 -0.26 14.67 -25.80
CA ARG A 14 0.98 15.29 -26.33
C ARG A 14 0.82 16.39 -27.40
N ASP A 15 -0.39 16.78 -27.78
CA ASP A 15 -0.59 17.91 -28.71
C ASP A 15 -1.54 18.95 -28.14
N GLN A 16 -0.99 19.95 -27.43
CA GLN A 16 -1.65 21.23 -27.23
C GLN A 16 -0.63 22.37 -27.35
N ASN A 17 -0.38 22.80 -28.59
CA ASN A 17 0.15 24.12 -28.88
C ASN A 17 -0.90 24.90 -29.68
N HIS A 18 -1.41 25.95 -29.02
CA HIS A 18 -1.96 27.20 -29.56
C HIS A 18 -3.13 27.15 -30.56
N LEU A 19 -4.33 27.46 -30.06
CA LEU A 19 -5.25 28.41 -30.71
C LEU A 19 -6.19 29.04 -29.66
N ASN A 20 -5.94 30.31 -29.38
CA ASN A 20 -6.79 31.19 -28.57
C ASN A 20 -8.11 31.43 -29.29
N LEU A 21 -9.20 30.82 -28.81
CA LEU A 21 -10.56 31.26 -29.07
C LEU A 21 -11.27 31.28 -27.71
N GLN A 22 -11.44 32.47 -27.13
CA GLN A 22 -12.28 32.66 -25.95
C GLN A 22 -13.75 32.46 -26.37
N PRO A 23 -14.50 31.51 -25.78
CA PRO A 23 -15.93 31.46 -25.94
C PRO A 23 -16.61 32.47 -24.99
N PRO A 24 -17.74 33.07 -25.40
CA PRO A 24 -18.44 34.04 -24.59
C PRO A 24 -19.16 33.34 -23.44
N ASN A 25 -18.95 33.87 -22.23
CA ASN A 25 -19.85 33.81 -21.08
C ASN A 25 -20.59 32.47 -20.88
N GLN A 26 -19.86 31.42 -20.53
CA GLN A 26 -20.45 30.17 -20.05
C GLN A 26 -20.60 30.28 -18.53
N ALA A 27 -21.77 30.72 -18.06
CA ALA A 27 -22.24 30.28 -16.75
C ALA A 27 -22.13 28.75 -16.73
N PRO A 28 -21.52 28.11 -15.72
CA PRO A 28 -21.36 26.68 -15.76
C PRO A 28 -22.75 26.07 -15.63
N LEU A 29 -23.33 25.62 -16.75
CA LEU A 29 -24.31 24.55 -16.73
C LEU A 29 -23.53 23.35 -16.22
N ILE A 30 -23.43 23.25 -14.89
CA ILE A 30 -22.83 22.11 -14.24
C ILE A 30 -23.72 20.94 -14.63
N ASP A 31 -23.20 20.10 -15.52
CA ASP A 31 -23.86 18.90 -15.96
C ASP A 31 -24.19 18.08 -14.71
N VAL A 32 -25.49 17.82 -14.48
CA VAL A 32 -25.96 17.06 -13.32
C VAL A 32 -25.24 15.71 -13.24
N ALA A 33 -24.85 15.13 -14.39
CA ALA A 33 -24.04 13.93 -14.44
C ALA A 33 -22.64 14.13 -13.81
N HIS A 34 -21.99 15.27 -14.03
CA HIS A 34 -20.70 15.58 -13.42
C HIS A 34 -20.80 15.76 -11.90
N GLU A 35 -21.87 16.39 -11.40
CA GLU A 35 -22.12 16.51 -9.96
C GLU A 35 -22.36 15.16 -9.29
N VAL A 36 -23.14 14.28 -9.91
CA VAL A 36 -23.39 12.93 -9.40
C VAL A 36 -22.10 12.11 -9.40
N LEU A 37 -21.36 12.10 -10.52
CA LEU A 37 -20.11 11.35 -10.64
C LEU A 37 -19.03 11.86 -9.69
N SER A 38 -18.93 13.18 -9.49
CA SER A 38 -17.97 13.77 -8.56
C SER A 38 -18.33 13.44 -7.10
N LYS A 39 -19.61 13.50 -6.73
CA LYS A 39 -20.07 13.07 -5.40
C LYS A 39 -19.80 11.58 -5.14
N GLU A 40 -20.16 10.70 -6.08
CA GLU A 40 -19.87 9.27 -5.96
C GLU A 40 -18.36 8.99 -5.86
N ALA A 41 -17.54 9.68 -6.66
CA ALA A 41 -16.10 9.53 -6.59
C ALA A 41 -15.53 9.97 -5.23
N LEU A 42 -16.09 11.03 -4.64
CA LEU A 42 -15.70 11.55 -3.34
C LEU A 42 -16.09 10.57 -2.22
N GLU A 43 -17.29 10.01 -2.27
CA GLU A 43 -17.75 8.98 -1.33
C GLU A 43 -16.90 7.71 -1.40
N ARG A 44 -16.59 7.22 -2.61
CA ARG A 44 -15.69 6.08 -2.81
C ARG A 44 -14.28 6.38 -2.31
N LYS A 45 -13.78 7.59 -2.52
CA LYS A 45 -12.48 8.03 -2.00
C LYS A 45 -12.45 8.02 -0.47
N LEU A 46 -13.51 8.50 0.19
CA LEU A 46 -13.62 8.47 1.65
C LEU A 46 -13.66 7.03 2.17
N ALA A 47 -14.39 6.13 1.51
CA ALA A 47 -14.42 4.72 1.87
C ALA A 47 -13.03 4.06 1.74
N LEU A 48 -12.26 4.42 0.70
CA LEU A 48 -10.89 3.93 0.52
C LEU A 48 -9.92 4.49 1.56
N GLN A 49 -10.06 5.76 1.97
CA GLN A 49 -9.23 6.34 3.03
C GLN A 49 -9.42 5.64 4.37
N VAL A 50 -10.65 5.22 4.68
CA VAL A 50 -10.94 4.40 5.86
C VAL A 50 -10.21 3.07 5.76
N PHE A 51 -10.27 2.39 4.61
CA PHE A 51 -9.57 1.13 4.39
C PHE A 51 -8.05 1.28 4.47
N GLU A 52 -7.48 2.36 3.93
CA GLU A 52 -6.05 2.66 4.03
C GLU A 52 -5.61 2.89 5.49
N LYS A 53 -6.41 3.65 6.26
CA LYS A 53 -6.12 3.93 7.68
C LYS A 53 -6.05 2.65 8.54
N TYR A 54 -6.93 1.67 8.28
CA TYR A 54 -6.98 0.43 9.08
C TYR A 54 -6.20 -0.73 8.47
N GLY A 55 -6.08 -0.79 7.14
CA GLY A 55 -5.40 -1.86 6.42
C GLY A 55 -3.88 -1.74 6.47
N THR A 56 -3.36 -0.51 6.40
CA THR A 56 -1.90 -0.28 6.36
C THR A 56 -1.19 -0.74 7.64
N PRO A 57 -1.70 -0.48 8.85
CA PRO A 57 -1.09 -1.01 10.08
C PRO A 57 -1.08 -2.55 10.15
N LEU A 58 -2.14 -3.20 9.67
CA LEU A 58 -2.24 -4.66 9.63
C LEU A 58 -1.21 -5.28 8.68
N LEU A 59 -1.06 -4.70 7.48
CA LEU A 59 -0.06 -5.13 6.51
C LEU A 59 1.37 -4.96 7.08
N GLN A 60 1.65 -3.80 7.70
CA GLN A 60 2.95 -3.55 8.33
C GLN A 60 3.24 -4.54 9.47
N LYS A 61 2.24 -4.94 10.25
CA LYS A 61 2.36 -5.96 11.30
C LYS A 61 2.70 -7.33 10.71
N GLN A 62 2.02 -7.74 9.64
CA GLN A 62 2.30 -9.01 8.96
C GLN A 62 3.70 -9.03 8.33
N GLU A 63 4.09 -7.99 7.61
CA GLU A 63 5.42 -7.86 7.02
C GLU A 63 6.52 -7.95 8.08
N ARG A 64 6.32 -7.28 9.22
CA ARG A 64 7.26 -7.32 10.35
C ARG A 64 7.39 -8.72 10.93
N LYS A 65 6.28 -9.42 11.12
CA LYS A 65 6.27 -10.80 11.62
C LYS A 65 7.04 -11.75 10.70
N ILE A 66 6.90 -11.59 9.39
CA ILE A 66 7.67 -12.36 8.39
C ILE A 66 9.18 -12.07 8.50
N LYS A 67 9.57 -10.80 8.66
CA LYS A 67 10.98 -10.40 8.84
C LYS A 67 11.58 -10.98 10.10
N ILE A 68 10.85 -10.88 11.22
CA ILE A 68 11.25 -11.46 12.52
C ILE A 68 11.48 -12.97 12.37
N ARG A 69 10.49 -13.68 11.80
CA ARG A 69 10.57 -15.14 11.57
C ARG A 69 11.79 -15.54 10.74
N THR A 70 12.04 -14.83 9.65
CA THR A 70 13.20 -15.09 8.78
C THR A 70 14.52 -14.89 9.53
N LYS A 71 14.64 -13.83 10.33
CA LYS A 71 15.84 -13.55 11.12
C LYS A 71 16.06 -14.61 12.20
N ILE A 72 15.02 -15.02 12.91
CA ILE A 72 15.09 -16.09 13.92
C ILE A 72 15.51 -17.43 13.28
N LYS A 73 14.91 -17.81 12.14
CA LYS A 73 15.31 -19.01 11.38
C LYS A 73 16.79 -19.00 11.00
N SER A 74 17.32 -17.83 10.63
CA SER A 74 18.75 -17.69 10.26
C SER A 74 19.71 -17.80 11.45
N LEU A 75 19.26 -17.41 12.65
CA LEU A 75 20.06 -17.42 13.88
C LEU A 75 20.02 -18.76 14.61
N LEU A 76 18.91 -19.50 14.49
CA LEU A 76 18.76 -20.83 15.08
C LEU A 76 19.61 -21.87 14.34
N ARG A 77 20.83 -22.06 14.84
CA ARG A 77 21.77 -23.13 14.46
C ARG A 77 21.78 -24.29 15.46
N ILE A 78 20.65 -24.53 16.13
CA ILE A 78 20.50 -25.59 17.11
C ILE A 78 20.17 -26.91 16.38
N PRO A 79 20.79 -28.04 16.76
CA PRO A 79 20.41 -29.36 16.25
C PRO A 79 19.07 -29.80 16.88
N LEU A 80 17.98 -29.37 16.27
CA LEU A 80 16.61 -29.77 16.61
C LEU A 80 15.98 -30.49 15.42
N THR A 81 14.93 -31.27 15.67
CA THR A 81 14.09 -31.77 14.58
C THR A 81 13.41 -30.60 13.85
N PRO A 82 13.04 -30.76 12.57
CA PRO A 82 12.37 -29.71 11.81
C PRO A 82 11.10 -29.17 12.49
N ASP A 83 10.35 -30.06 13.15
CA ASP A 83 9.09 -29.73 13.81
C ASP A 83 9.32 -28.93 15.11
N GLU A 84 10.20 -29.41 15.99
CA GLU A 84 10.61 -28.68 17.21
C GLU A 84 11.21 -27.30 16.86
N LYS A 85 11.97 -27.23 15.77
CA LYS A 85 12.54 -25.98 15.28
C LYS A 85 11.45 -25.04 14.77
N SER A 86 10.40 -25.54 14.14
CA SER A 86 9.29 -24.73 13.65
C SER A 86 8.50 -24.12 14.82
N ASP A 87 8.14 -24.94 15.81
CA ASP A 87 7.37 -24.50 16.98
C ASP A 87 8.15 -23.46 17.78
N LEU A 88 9.45 -23.70 18.00
CA LEU A 88 10.33 -22.76 18.68
C LEU A 88 10.49 -21.44 17.89
N VAL A 89 10.65 -21.53 16.57
CA VAL A 89 10.71 -20.34 15.71
C VAL A 89 9.44 -19.52 15.86
N ASP A 90 8.28 -20.17 15.87
CA ASP A 90 6.99 -19.49 15.92
C ASP A 90 6.75 -18.86 17.28
N GLU A 91 7.05 -19.56 18.38
CA GLU A 91 6.98 -18.99 19.74
C GLU A 91 7.88 -17.76 19.90
N ILE A 92 9.14 -17.87 19.48
CA ILE A 92 10.09 -16.75 19.55
C ILE A 92 9.61 -15.61 18.64
N THR A 93 9.05 -15.92 17.47
CA THR A 93 8.53 -14.91 16.54
C THR A 93 7.39 -14.11 17.16
N GLU A 94 6.45 -14.74 17.86
CA GLU A 94 5.36 -14.03 18.54
C GLU A 94 5.91 -13.10 19.63
N ARG A 95 6.80 -13.59 20.49
CA ARG A 95 7.38 -12.77 21.58
C ARG A 95 8.12 -11.54 21.04
N PHE A 96 8.89 -11.69 19.97
CA PHE A 96 9.59 -10.57 19.35
C PHE A 96 8.65 -9.64 18.56
N ALA A 97 7.55 -10.16 18.00
CA ALA A 97 6.54 -9.34 17.36
C ALA A 97 5.81 -8.45 18.37
N GLU A 98 5.43 -9.00 19.53
CA GLU A 98 4.87 -8.25 20.66
C GLU A 98 5.84 -7.20 21.20
N ALA A 99 7.11 -7.57 21.40
CA ALA A 99 8.15 -6.63 21.82
C ALA A 99 8.36 -5.49 20.80
N ALA A 100 8.25 -5.80 19.50
CA ALA A 100 8.31 -4.79 18.44
C ALA A 100 7.06 -3.92 18.35
N GLU A 101 5.94 -4.27 18.99
CA GLU A 101 4.80 -3.37 19.11
C GLU A 101 4.98 -2.40 20.28
N ALA A 102 5.59 -2.86 21.37
CA ALA A 102 5.76 -2.08 22.59
C ALA A 102 7.01 -1.16 22.59
N ASP A 103 8.11 -1.56 21.94
CA ASP A 103 9.41 -0.88 22.07
C ASP A 103 10.03 -0.46 20.71
N PRO A 104 10.34 0.85 20.52
CA PRO A 104 10.99 1.39 19.32
C PRO A 104 12.35 0.77 18.97
N PHE A 105 13.07 0.17 19.92
CA PHE A 105 14.32 -0.53 19.64
C PHE A 105 14.09 -1.73 18.72
N TYR A 106 13.15 -2.62 19.09
CA TYR A 106 12.81 -3.79 18.29
C TYR A 106 12.15 -3.39 16.96
N GLN A 107 11.39 -2.28 16.95
CA GLN A 107 10.90 -1.70 15.70
C GLN A 107 12.02 -1.37 14.72
N ARG A 108 13.11 -0.77 15.17
CA ARG A 108 14.28 -0.48 14.32
C ARG A 108 15.01 -1.75 13.92
N MET A 109 15.22 -2.66 14.87
CA MET A 109 15.93 -3.92 14.65
C MET A 109 15.31 -4.82 13.57
N PHE A 110 13.99 -4.76 13.41
CA PHE A 110 13.23 -5.54 12.42
C PHE A 110 12.55 -4.70 11.32
N GLY A 111 12.51 -3.38 11.47
CA GLY A 111 11.88 -2.44 10.54
C GLY A 111 12.84 -1.83 9.52
N GLU A 112 14.12 -1.66 9.85
CA GLU A 112 15.13 -1.15 8.91
C GLU A 112 15.58 -2.26 7.95
N ASN A 113 14.86 -2.34 6.84
CA ASN A 113 15.35 -2.67 5.50
C ASN A 113 14.26 -2.31 4.50
N SER A 114 14.13 -1.01 4.23
CA SER A 114 13.46 -0.49 3.04
C SER A 114 14.37 0.63 2.52
N LYS A 115 14.94 0.41 1.33
CA LYS A 115 15.94 1.22 0.61
C LYS A 115 17.41 0.85 0.87
N ARG A 116 17.86 -0.22 0.22
CA ARG A 116 19.06 -0.17 -0.61
C ARG A 116 18.63 -0.40 -2.06
#